data_AF-A0A8S0VZW4-F1
#
_entry.id   AF-A0A8S0VZW4-F1
#
_cell.length_a   1.000
_cell.length_b   1.000
_cell.length_c   1.000
_cell.angle_alpha   90.00
_cell.angle_beta   90.00
_cell.angle_gamma   90.00
#
_symmetry.space_group_name_H-M   'P 1'
#
loop_
_entity.id
_entity.type
_entity.pdbx_description
1 polymer ?
#
loop_
_entity_poly.entity_id
_entity_poly.type
_entity_poly.pdbx_seq_one_letter_code
_entity_poly.pdbx_strand_id
1 'polypeptide(L)'
;MSTLDHQLGPSNDAPGVPTTPVHSGQAFSLSVCHALQEWFEADDLRRITFVYVPSALWWDIHGEAHKYITELKVRVGHRKMDNSIDALRSQAAHSVLDSWNSTFQDPTYRGSEFLELQQPDRWPLQPSYLNRGPWLSTFRHSITEFARVCRCITGHTPIGAYYHRFKINEPHGCTCGAALQSRQHVLFRCRDRYSVHYPRFLGDIASFMKYNPTAFGFTPDPLGAFNPWADFSEHELLSALKGCSNSSAPGPDHVTWVHLKELLKDKHVLVLFIVLANACLQLNKPSYPVPKAFRPIVLLITFGKLIEKMIANRIQFDAVKHDIFHPNQVGGICQRSTKDAGLILTHLVRVGWVKGLQTSALAFDIAQFFPSMDDGTILAQSKQLDDNNPKTYWRYLGFYFDRGLTFHEHVCYYATKAFTTVQAMRMLRNSTRDRVVPIATYGYHLWYFDGAHNKGAMNQLKWMQQRAALWITGAFCTLPTGGLEALAGLIPVHLMLKKLAMCTVYRVATLLDTHPLCSMLGKRLLKRAKLHACSADLDDPSYVRESQEHCHGGG
;
A
#
# COMPACT_ATOMS: atom_id res chain seq x y z
N MET A 1 -2.69 45.85 -10.58
CA MET A 1 -3.42 46.34 -11.77
C MET A 1 -3.22 45.35 -12.90
N SER A 2 -4.19 44.47 -13.12
CA SER A 2 -4.41 43.81 -14.42
C SER A 2 -5.91 43.58 -14.52
N THR A 3 -6.60 44.50 -15.21
CA THR A 3 -8.02 44.42 -15.52
C THR A 3 -8.20 43.44 -16.69
N LEU A 4 -8.82 42.29 -16.42
CA LEU A 4 -9.35 41.40 -17.45
C LEU A 4 -10.81 41.77 -17.67
N ASP A 5 -11.06 42.64 -18.65
CA ASP A 5 -12.40 42.94 -19.15
C ASP A 5 -12.88 41.79 -20.04
N HIS A 6 -13.75 40.94 -19.51
CA HIS A 6 -14.56 40.04 -20.33
C HIS A 6 -15.98 40.63 -20.43
N GLN A 7 -16.24 41.33 -21.54
CA GLN A 7 -17.60 41.65 -21.96
C GLN A 7 -18.32 40.36 -22.39
N LEU A 8 -19.36 39.98 -21.64
CA LEU A 8 -20.33 38.98 -22.05
C LEU A 8 -21.38 39.69 -22.92
N GLY A 9 -21.28 39.56 -24.24
CA GLY A 9 -22.32 40.01 -25.17
C GLY A 9 -23.43 38.96 -25.32
N PRO A 10 -24.66 39.36 -25.71
CA PRO A 10 -25.78 38.44 -25.86
C PRO A 10 -25.70 37.73 -27.23
N SER A 11 -25.57 36.42 -27.24
CA SER A 11 -25.82 35.60 -28.45
C SER A 11 -27.12 34.84 -28.28
N ASN A 12 -28.18 35.39 -28.87
CA ASN A 12 -29.46 34.71 -29.05
C ASN A 12 -29.34 33.57 -30.07
N ASP A 13 -30.15 32.54 -29.82
CA ASP A 13 -30.69 31.54 -30.75
C ASP A 13 -29.74 30.54 -31.42
N ALA A 14 -29.63 29.36 -30.80
CA ALA A 14 -29.39 28.09 -31.49
C ALA A 14 -30.36 27.01 -30.99
N PRO A 15 -31.23 26.43 -31.84
CA PRO A 15 -32.17 25.40 -31.43
C PRO A 15 -31.46 24.04 -31.33
N GLY A 16 -31.64 23.35 -30.20
CA GLY A 16 -31.47 21.89 -30.13
C GLY A 16 -30.09 21.33 -29.79
N VAL A 17 -29.32 21.95 -28.88
CA VAL A 17 -28.17 21.25 -28.28
C VAL A 17 -28.69 20.28 -27.21
N PRO A 18 -28.46 18.94 -27.32
CA PRO A 18 -28.81 18.02 -26.26
C PRO A 18 -28.03 18.41 -25.01
N THR A 19 -28.74 18.73 -23.93
CA THR A 19 -28.15 19.09 -22.63
C THR A 19 -27.23 17.97 -22.19
N THR A 20 -25.92 18.18 -22.31
CA THR A 20 -24.89 17.31 -21.75
C THR A 20 -25.09 17.23 -20.23
N PRO A 21 -24.79 16.09 -19.58
CA PRO A 21 -24.85 15.99 -18.12
C PRO A 21 -23.87 17.00 -17.52
N VAL A 22 -24.41 18.10 -16.99
CA VAL A 22 -23.61 19.18 -16.42
C VAL A 22 -23.00 18.69 -15.11
N HIS A 23 -21.68 18.82 -14.94
CA HIS A 23 -21.00 18.48 -13.70
C HIS A 23 -21.59 19.32 -12.54
N SER A 24 -21.65 18.78 -11.32
CA SER A 24 -22.28 19.44 -10.16
C SER A 24 -21.84 20.90 -9.97
N GLY A 25 -20.53 21.15 -10.04
CA GLY A 25 -19.96 22.51 -10.00
C GLY A 25 -20.36 23.41 -11.18
N GLN A 26 -20.48 22.87 -12.40
CA GLN A 26 -20.88 23.65 -13.58
C GLN A 26 -22.35 24.06 -13.51
N ALA A 27 -23.23 23.19 -12.98
CA ALA A 27 -24.64 23.51 -12.83
C ALA A 27 -24.86 24.60 -11.77
N PHE A 28 -24.02 24.61 -10.72
CA PHE A 28 -23.99 25.68 -9.74
C PHE A 28 -23.49 26.99 -10.37
N SER A 29 -22.38 26.95 -11.11
CA SER A 29 -21.87 28.11 -11.84
C SER A 29 -22.91 28.70 -12.80
N LEU A 30 -23.61 27.86 -13.57
CA LEU A 30 -24.67 28.32 -14.47
C LEU A 30 -25.85 28.96 -13.72
N SER A 31 -26.24 28.39 -12.58
CA SER A 31 -27.32 28.96 -11.75
C SER A 31 -26.91 30.31 -11.15
N VAL A 32 -25.66 30.44 -10.73
CA VAL A 32 -25.09 31.72 -10.27
C VAL A 32 -25.02 32.72 -11.42
N CYS A 33 -24.57 32.31 -12.60
CA CYS A 33 -24.53 33.19 -13.78
C CYS A 33 -25.94 33.69 -14.15
N HIS A 34 -26.96 32.84 -14.12
CA HIS A 34 -28.35 33.26 -14.36
C HIS A 34 -28.84 34.28 -13.32
N ALA A 35 -28.60 34.04 -12.03
CA ALA A 35 -29.01 34.97 -10.98
C ALA A 35 -28.25 36.31 -11.06
N LEU A 36 -26.95 36.26 -11.40
CA LEU A 36 -26.14 37.45 -11.61
C LEU A 36 -26.57 38.21 -12.86
N GLN A 37 -26.97 37.52 -13.92
CA GLN A 37 -27.45 38.13 -15.15
C GLN A 37 -28.71 38.97 -14.88
N GLU A 38 -29.72 38.42 -14.22
CA GLU A 38 -30.93 39.19 -13.81
C GLU A 38 -30.56 40.39 -12.93
N TRP A 39 -29.56 40.23 -12.05
CA TRP A 39 -29.10 41.31 -11.19
C TRP A 39 -28.38 42.43 -11.95
N PHE A 40 -27.55 42.09 -12.95
CA PHE A 40 -26.86 43.06 -13.80
C PHE A 40 -27.82 43.75 -14.78
N GLU A 41 -28.78 43.03 -15.36
CA GLU A 41 -29.76 43.57 -16.30
C GLU A 41 -30.73 44.58 -15.65
N ALA A 42 -30.86 44.55 -14.33
CA ALA A 42 -31.77 45.44 -13.61
C ALA A 42 -31.21 46.86 -13.34
N ASP A 43 -29.90 47.11 -13.49
CA ASP A 43 -29.30 48.43 -13.31
C ASP A 43 -27.87 48.47 -13.87
N ASP A 44 -27.64 49.34 -14.86
CA ASP A 44 -26.36 49.50 -15.57
C ASP A 44 -25.20 49.98 -14.67
N LEU A 45 -25.48 50.49 -13.47
CA LEU A 45 -24.46 50.88 -12.49
C LEU A 45 -23.96 49.72 -11.64
N ARG A 46 -24.58 48.55 -11.71
CA ARG A 46 -24.17 47.37 -10.94
C ARG A 46 -22.92 46.75 -11.54
N ARG A 47 -21.87 46.66 -10.72
CA ARG A 47 -20.59 46.04 -11.08
C ARG A 47 -20.09 45.12 -9.99
N ILE A 48 -19.43 44.03 -10.38
CA ILE A 48 -18.71 43.13 -9.47
C ILE A 48 -17.22 43.24 -9.77
N THR A 49 -16.40 43.34 -8.72
CA THR A 49 -14.94 43.32 -8.83
C THR A 49 -14.42 42.15 -8.03
N PHE A 50 -13.70 41.24 -8.69
CA PHE A 50 -13.05 40.13 -8.02
C PHE A 50 -11.66 40.56 -7.53
N VAL A 51 -11.47 40.57 -6.23
CA VAL A 51 -10.16 40.78 -5.61
C VAL A 51 -9.67 39.45 -5.06
N TYR A 52 -8.58 38.94 -5.61
CA TYR A 52 -7.94 37.74 -5.09
C TYR A 52 -7.15 38.06 -3.82
N VAL A 53 -7.51 37.42 -2.71
CA VAL A 53 -6.77 37.50 -1.45
C VAL A 53 -6.37 36.08 -1.03
N PRO A 54 -5.07 35.77 -0.93
CA PRO A 54 -4.63 34.47 -0.45
C PRO A 54 -5.19 34.17 0.95
N SER A 55 -5.88 33.03 1.11
CA SER A 55 -6.50 32.62 2.37
C SER A 55 -5.50 32.37 3.50
N ALA A 56 -4.22 32.14 3.17
CA ALA A 56 -3.14 31.99 4.14
C ALA A 56 -2.80 33.29 4.90
N LEU A 57 -3.23 34.46 4.41
CA LEU A 57 -2.89 35.75 5.00
C LEU A 57 -3.77 36.13 6.21
N TRP A 58 -4.90 35.45 6.43
CA TRP A 58 -5.80 35.66 7.58
C TRP A 58 -6.09 37.15 7.89
N TRP A 59 -6.28 37.94 6.84
CA TRP A 59 -6.46 39.38 6.99
C TRP A 59 -7.86 39.69 7.56
N ASP A 60 -7.93 40.14 8.81
CA ASP A 60 -9.10 40.54 9.62
C ASP A 60 -10.48 40.37 8.96
N ILE A 61 -10.96 41.40 8.24
CA ILE A 61 -12.29 41.44 7.64
C ILE A 61 -12.48 40.34 6.58
N HIS A 62 -11.43 39.97 5.85
CA HIS A 62 -11.48 38.85 4.91
C HIS A 62 -11.57 37.50 5.62
N GLY A 63 -10.91 37.34 6.77
CA GLY A 63 -11.02 36.12 7.58
C GLY A 63 -12.42 35.93 8.15
N GLU A 64 -13.02 37.01 8.68
CA GLU A 64 -14.41 37.06 9.14
C GLU A 64 -15.40 36.79 7.99
N ALA A 65 -15.24 37.47 6.85
CA ALA A 65 -16.07 37.27 5.67
C ALA A 65 -15.94 35.85 5.10
N HIS A 66 -14.74 35.27 5.09
CA HIS A 66 -14.53 33.88 4.65
C HIS A 66 -15.25 32.89 5.55
N LYS A 67 -15.16 33.06 6.88
CA LYS A 67 -15.93 32.25 7.85
C LYS A 67 -17.43 32.42 7.64
N TYR A 68 -17.92 33.65 7.54
CA TYR A 68 -19.33 33.94 7.32
C TYR A 68 -19.85 33.31 6.02
N ILE A 69 -19.12 33.43 4.91
CA ILE A 69 -19.51 32.86 3.60
C ILE A 69 -19.45 31.32 3.61
N THR A 70 -18.45 30.72 4.28
CA THR A 70 -18.35 29.24 4.37
C THR A 70 -19.42 28.65 5.29
N GLU A 71 -19.93 29.41 6.25
CA GLU A 71 -21.07 29.03 7.09
C GLU A 71 -22.44 29.26 6.41
N LEU A 72 -22.50 30.16 5.43
CA LEU A 72 -23.73 30.52 4.72
C LEU A 72 -24.17 29.41 3.76
N LYS A 73 -25.23 28.68 4.11
CA LYS A 73 -25.88 27.71 3.22
C LYS A 73 -26.85 28.40 2.26
N VAL A 74 -26.34 28.87 1.12
CA VAL A 74 -27.20 29.44 0.07
C VAL A 74 -27.87 28.32 -0.74
N ARG A 75 -29.21 28.29 -0.75
CA ARG A 75 -29.97 27.40 -1.66
C ARG A 75 -30.06 28.03 -3.04
N VAL A 76 -29.08 27.78 -3.89
CA VAL A 76 -29.13 28.20 -5.31
C VAL A 76 -29.63 27.03 -6.16
N GLY A 77 -30.75 27.23 -6.86
CA GLY A 77 -31.32 26.29 -7.82
C GLY A 77 -32.52 25.49 -7.30
N HIS A 78 -33.67 25.61 -7.97
CA HIS A 78 -34.91 24.88 -7.67
C HIS A 78 -34.85 23.37 -7.95
N ARG A 79 -33.76 22.85 -8.51
CA ARG A 79 -33.57 21.41 -8.72
C ARG A 79 -32.67 20.85 -7.63
N LYS A 80 -33.25 20.00 -6.77
CA LYS A 80 -32.47 19.01 -6.02
C LYS A 80 -31.51 18.33 -7.00
N MET A 81 -30.20 18.53 -6.83
CA MET A 81 -29.15 17.88 -7.62
C MET A 81 -28.97 16.39 -7.28
N ASP A 82 -29.97 15.78 -6.62
CA ASP A 82 -30.05 14.36 -6.26
C ASP A 82 -29.87 13.42 -7.48
N ASN A 83 -29.98 13.96 -8.71
CA ASN A 83 -29.89 13.21 -9.97
C ASN A 83 -28.56 13.43 -10.74
N SER A 84 -27.60 14.20 -10.22
CA SER A 84 -26.30 14.39 -10.90
C SER A 84 -25.43 13.13 -10.80
N ILE A 85 -24.55 12.89 -11.79
CA ILE A 85 -23.66 11.71 -11.76
C ILE A 85 -22.74 11.71 -10.55
N ASP A 86 -22.35 12.90 -10.07
CA ASP A 86 -21.52 13.05 -8.86
C ASP A 86 -22.32 12.77 -7.59
N ALA A 87 -23.58 13.20 -7.52
CA ALA A 87 -24.47 12.85 -6.42
C ALA A 87 -24.72 11.34 -6.36
N LEU A 88 -24.94 10.69 -7.51
CA LEU A 88 -25.11 9.23 -7.60
C LEU A 88 -23.83 8.48 -7.21
N ARG A 89 -22.65 8.94 -7.65
CA ARG A 89 -21.36 8.37 -7.22
C ARG A 89 -21.12 8.55 -5.72
N SER A 90 -21.52 9.70 -5.17
CA SER A 90 -21.45 9.98 -3.74
C SER A 90 -22.39 9.04 -2.97
N GLN A 91 -23.61 8.83 -3.46
CA GLN A 91 -24.56 7.87 -2.88
C GLN A 91 -23.99 6.44 -2.88
N ALA A 92 -23.37 5.98 -3.97
CA ALA A 92 -22.68 4.69 -3.99
C ALA A 92 -21.54 4.63 -2.97
N ALA A 93 -20.78 5.71 -2.80
CA ALA A 93 -19.73 5.81 -1.79
C ALA A 93 -20.27 5.70 -0.35
N HIS A 94 -21.41 6.34 -0.06
CA HIS A 94 -22.11 6.24 1.23
C HIS A 94 -22.67 4.84 1.47
N SER A 95 -23.36 4.26 0.48
CA SER A 95 -23.94 2.91 0.59
C SER A 95 -22.89 1.84 0.92
N VAL A 96 -21.72 1.89 0.31
CA VAL A 96 -20.65 0.94 0.64
C VAL A 96 -19.97 1.23 1.97
N LEU A 97 -19.96 2.50 2.42
CA LEU A 97 -19.45 2.87 3.73
C LEU A 97 -20.39 2.36 4.84
N ASP A 98 -21.71 2.51 4.66
CA ASP A 98 -22.72 2.00 5.58
C ASP A 98 -22.65 0.47 5.68
N SER A 99 -22.52 -0.20 4.53
CA SER A 99 -22.30 -1.65 4.48
C SER A 99 -21.02 -2.05 5.22
N TRP A 100 -19.93 -1.31 5.04
CA TRP A 100 -18.68 -1.59 5.74
C TRP A 100 -18.81 -1.38 7.25
N ASN A 101 -19.43 -0.29 7.68
CA ASN A 101 -19.65 0.04 9.09
C ASN A 101 -20.50 -1.02 9.79
N SER A 102 -21.52 -1.55 9.09
CA SER A 102 -22.35 -2.66 9.56
C SER A 102 -21.53 -3.95 9.74
N THR A 103 -20.77 -4.37 8.71
CA THR A 103 -19.89 -5.55 8.81
C THR A 103 -18.80 -5.36 9.87
N PHE A 104 -18.31 -4.14 10.06
CA PHE A 104 -17.31 -3.83 11.06
C PHE A 104 -17.81 -4.01 12.50
N GLN A 105 -19.12 -4.02 12.75
CA GLN A 105 -19.64 -4.33 14.09
C GLN A 105 -19.43 -5.80 14.47
N ASP A 106 -19.25 -6.70 13.51
CA ASP A 106 -19.04 -8.13 13.77
C ASP A 106 -17.63 -8.38 14.33
N PRO A 107 -17.50 -8.82 15.61
CA PRO A 107 -16.21 -9.11 16.24
C PRO A 107 -15.36 -10.16 15.51
N THR A 108 -15.97 -11.06 14.73
CA THR A 108 -15.24 -12.06 13.94
C THR A 108 -14.52 -11.42 12.75
N TYR A 109 -15.08 -10.35 12.20
CA TYR A 109 -14.50 -9.59 11.10
C TYR A 109 -13.49 -8.54 11.58
N ARG A 110 -13.87 -7.69 12.56
CA ARG A 110 -12.98 -6.64 13.09
C ARG A 110 -11.88 -7.17 14.01
N GLY A 111 -12.11 -8.31 14.67
CA GLY A 111 -11.29 -8.86 15.74
C GLY A 111 -11.89 -8.62 17.12
N SER A 112 -11.96 -9.66 17.95
CA SER A 112 -12.57 -9.62 19.29
C SER A 112 -11.86 -8.69 20.27
N GLU A 113 -10.56 -8.47 20.10
CA GLU A 113 -9.77 -7.55 20.93
C GLU A 113 -9.69 -6.13 20.36
N PHE A 114 -10.44 -5.79 19.30
CA PHE A 114 -10.37 -4.45 18.71
C PHE A 114 -10.87 -3.40 19.73
N LEU A 115 -10.06 -2.38 20.01
CA LEU A 115 -10.36 -1.31 20.95
C LEU A 115 -11.32 -0.34 20.30
N GLU A 116 -12.54 -0.31 20.82
CA GLU A 116 -13.55 0.66 20.41
C GLU A 116 -13.18 2.05 20.96
N LEU A 117 -13.00 2.99 20.03
CA LEU A 117 -12.81 4.40 20.34
C LEU A 117 -14.07 5.17 19.95
N GLN A 118 -14.20 6.38 20.46
CA GLN A 118 -15.32 7.27 20.18
C GLN A 118 -14.88 8.44 19.31
N GLN A 119 -15.84 8.98 18.58
CA GLN A 119 -15.79 10.31 17.97
C GLN A 119 -16.11 11.38 19.03
N PRO A 120 -15.81 12.67 18.79
CA PRO A 120 -16.08 13.74 19.76
C PRO A 120 -17.55 13.83 20.22
N ASP A 121 -18.47 13.42 19.36
CA ASP A 121 -19.93 13.34 19.60
C ASP A 121 -20.37 12.06 20.34
N ARG A 122 -19.41 11.27 20.85
CA ARG A 122 -19.58 10.01 21.60
C ARG A 122 -20.11 8.82 20.78
N TRP A 123 -20.27 8.96 19.47
CA TRP A 123 -20.55 7.82 18.61
C TRP A 123 -19.31 6.93 18.45
N PRO A 124 -19.46 5.60 18.22
CA PRO A 124 -18.34 4.74 17.92
C PRO A 124 -17.55 5.26 16.72
N LEU A 125 -16.22 5.17 16.80
CA LEU A 125 -15.34 5.51 15.71
C LEU A 125 -15.43 4.41 14.64
N GLN A 126 -15.92 4.79 13.47
CA GLN A 126 -16.18 3.88 12.36
C GLN A 126 -15.07 3.92 11.32
N PRO A 127 -14.85 2.83 10.57
CA PRO A 127 -13.92 2.84 9.46
C PRO A 127 -14.36 3.75 8.33
N SER A 128 -13.37 4.28 7.63
CA SER A 128 -13.58 5.02 6.41
C SER A 128 -12.35 4.91 5.53
N TYR A 129 -12.55 4.92 4.22
CA TYR A 129 -11.48 5.00 3.24
C TYR A 129 -11.33 6.42 2.71
N LEU A 130 -12.29 7.31 3.02
CA LEU A 130 -12.21 8.73 2.68
C LEU A 130 -11.12 9.37 3.53
N ASN A 131 -10.32 10.25 2.91
CA ASN A 131 -9.21 10.95 3.58
C ASN A 131 -8.26 10.01 4.33
N ARG A 132 -8.07 8.78 3.83
CA ARG A 132 -7.21 7.72 4.42
C ARG A 132 -7.74 7.13 5.74
N GLY A 133 -9.00 7.39 6.09
CA GLY A 133 -9.60 6.88 7.31
C GLY A 133 -9.12 7.57 8.59
N PRO A 134 -9.84 7.40 9.71
CA PRO A 134 -9.59 8.18 10.92
C PRO A 134 -8.25 7.81 11.61
N TRP A 135 -7.89 6.53 11.63
CA TRP A 135 -6.65 6.07 12.28
C TRP A 135 -5.40 6.49 11.52
N LEU A 136 -5.26 6.08 10.26
CA LEU A 136 -4.06 6.38 9.47
C LEU A 136 -3.88 7.89 9.25
N SER A 137 -4.95 8.66 9.06
CA SER A 137 -4.84 10.12 8.92
C SER A 137 -4.26 10.80 10.16
N THR A 138 -4.60 10.30 11.36
CA THR A 138 -4.12 10.82 12.64
C THR A 138 -2.63 10.53 12.88
N PHE A 139 -2.18 9.31 12.56
CA PHE A 139 -0.83 8.83 12.90
C PHE A 139 0.15 8.80 11.71
N ARG A 140 -0.19 9.46 10.60
CA ARG A 140 0.57 9.42 9.34
C ARG A 140 2.04 9.88 9.45
N HIS A 141 2.39 10.61 10.50
CA HIS A 141 3.69 11.26 10.64
C HIS A 141 4.79 10.31 11.14
N SER A 142 4.44 9.16 11.72
CA SER A 142 5.40 8.20 12.27
C SER A 142 4.92 6.76 12.06
N ILE A 143 5.61 6.02 11.21
CA ILE A 143 5.29 4.60 10.91
C ILE A 143 5.49 3.73 12.16
N THR A 144 6.51 4.01 12.97
CA THR A 144 6.81 3.24 14.19
C THR A 144 5.79 3.51 15.28
N GLU A 145 5.33 4.74 15.43
CA GLU A 145 4.22 5.09 16.32
C GLU A 145 2.92 4.46 15.83
N PHE A 146 2.61 4.58 14.54
CA PHE A 146 1.41 4.00 13.97
C PHE A 146 1.36 2.48 14.15
N ALA A 147 2.48 1.78 13.99
CA ALA A 147 2.56 0.35 14.26
C ALA A 147 2.25 0.01 15.72
N ARG A 148 2.75 0.79 16.68
CA ARG A 148 2.41 0.61 18.11
C ARG A 148 0.94 0.90 18.39
N VAL A 149 0.37 1.91 17.74
CA VAL A 149 -1.07 2.21 17.80
C VAL A 149 -1.90 1.07 17.23
N CYS A 150 -1.57 0.56 16.05
CA CYS A 150 -2.26 -0.58 15.44
C CYS A 150 -2.24 -1.79 16.37
N ARG A 151 -1.09 -2.11 16.98
CA ARG A 151 -0.99 -3.18 17.97
C ARG A 151 -1.88 -2.91 19.18
N CYS A 152 -1.79 -1.71 19.78
CA CYS A 152 -2.62 -1.31 20.92
C CYS A 152 -4.11 -1.45 20.63
N ILE A 153 -4.57 -0.89 19.51
CA ILE A 153 -5.99 -0.94 19.13
C ILE A 153 -6.42 -2.38 18.91
N THR A 154 -5.60 -3.22 18.30
CA THR A 154 -6.03 -4.58 17.96
C THR A 154 -5.82 -5.61 19.06
N GLY A 155 -5.05 -5.27 20.09
CA GLY A 155 -4.60 -6.22 21.10
C GLY A 155 -3.54 -7.21 20.58
N HIS A 156 -3.03 -7.03 19.36
CA HIS A 156 -1.88 -7.79 18.84
C HIS A 156 -0.56 -7.15 19.27
N THR A 157 -0.35 -7.05 20.57
CA THR A 157 0.79 -6.36 21.19
C THR A 157 1.77 -7.35 21.80
N PRO A 158 3.10 -7.14 21.72
CA PRO A 158 4.10 -8.02 22.35
C PRO A 158 4.14 -7.85 23.88
N ILE A 159 3.09 -8.28 24.57
CA ILE A 159 2.92 -8.23 26.02
C ILE A 159 2.36 -9.56 26.53
N GLY A 160 2.44 -9.79 27.84
CA GLY A 160 2.09 -11.07 28.45
C GLY A 160 0.73 -11.68 28.06
N ALA A 161 -0.33 -10.87 27.93
CA ALA A 161 -1.64 -11.36 27.49
C ALA A 161 -1.63 -11.94 26.06
N TYR A 162 -0.83 -11.36 25.17
CA TYR A 162 -0.64 -11.88 23.82
C TYR A 162 0.18 -13.16 23.84
N TYR A 163 1.28 -13.20 24.61
CA TYR A 163 2.11 -14.40 24.74
C TYR A 163 1.33 -15.58 25.30
N HIS A 164 0.48 -15.34 26.29
CA HIS A 164 -0.46 -16.34 26.81
C HIS A 164 -1.39 -16.87 25.72
N ARG A 165 -2.06 -15.97 24.99
CA ARG A 165 -3.06 -16.33 23.97
C ARG A 165 -2.46 -17.14 22.81
N PHE A 166 -1.23 -16.81 22.41
CA PHE A 166 -0.53 -17.47 21.30
C PHE A 166 0.45 -18.55 21.76
N LYS A 167 0.46 -18.91 23.05
CA LYS A 167 1.33 -19.93 23.65
C LYS A 167 2.82 -19.70 23.36
N ILE A 168 3.26 -18.44 23.46
CA ILE A 168 4.64 -18.03 23.26
C ILE A 168 5.36 -18.08 24.61
N ASN A 169 6.55 -18.69 24.65
CA ASN A 169 7.35 -18.85 25.85
C ASN A 169 8.13 -17.58 26.20
N GLU A 170 7.41 -16.55 26.65
CA GLU A 170 7.94 -15.24 27.06
C GLU A 170 7.34 -14.82 28.42
N PRO A 171 7.90 -13.84 29.15
CA PRO A 171 7.34 -13.39 30.42
C PRO A 171 5.89 -12.89 30.28
N HIS A 172 4.99 -13.45 31.11
CA HIS A 172 3.58 -13.11 31.10
C HIS A 172 3.23 -11.95 32.04
N GLY A 173 3.98 -11.79 33.12
CA GLY A 173 3.80 -10.72 34.10
C GLY A 173 4.34 -9.36 33.65
N CYS A 174 3.94 -8.31 34.34
CA CYS A 174 4.54 -6.98 34.19
C CYS A 174 5.56 -6.74 35.30
N THR A 175 6.60 -5.95 35.01
CA THR A 175 7.64 -5.61 36.01
C THR A 175 7.15 -4.73 37.15
N CYS A 176 5.93 -4.18 37.07
CA CYS A 176 5.27 -3.53 38.22
C CYS A 176 4.66 -4.54 39.22
N GLY A 177 4.85 -5.85 39.00
CA GLY A 177 4.34 -6.92 39.87
C GLY A 177 2.98 -7.48 39.46
N ALA A 178 2.35 -6.98 38.39
CA ALA A 178 1.11 -7.56 37.88
C ALA A 178 1.36 -8.97 37.29
N ALA A 179 0.57 -9.96 37.71
CA ALA A 179 0.70 -11.35 37.28
C ALA A 179 0.52 -11.55 35.75
N LEU A 180 -0.31 -10.70 35.11
CA LEU A 180 -0.52 -10.71 33.67
C LEU A 180 -0.46 -9.28 33.11
N GLN A 181 0.46 -9.04 32.18
CA GLN A 181 0.54 -7.78 31.45
C GLN A 181 -0.47 -7.76 30.29
N SER A 182 -1.67 -7.21 30.53
CA SER A 182 -2.69 -7.00 29.50
C SER A 182 -2.70 -5.57 28.97
N ARG A 183 -3.35 -5.33 27.82
CA ARG A 183 -3.59 -3.97 27.31
C ARG A 183 -4.34 -3.12 28.34
N GLN A 184 -5.34 -3.70 29.00
CA GLN A 184 -6.10 -3.01 30.04
C GLN A 184 -5.20 -2.64 31.23
N HIS A 185 -4.27 -3.51 31.61
CA HIS A 185 -3.29 -3.18 32.63
C HIS A 185 -2.38 -2.01 32.19
N VAL A 186 -1.82 -2.08 30.98
CA VAL A 186 -0.92 -1.04 30.43
C VAL A 186 -1.60 0.32 30.31
N LEU A 187 -2.84 0.37 29.82
CA LEU A 187 -3.57 1.63 29.64
C LEU A 187 -4.08 2.21 30.96
N PHE A 188 -4.64 1.39 31.84
CA PHE A 188 -5.49 1.87 32.94
C PHE A 188 -4.93 1.64 34.35
N ARG A 189 -3.90 0.78 34.53
CA ARG A 189 -3.52 0.32 35.89
C ARG A 189 -2.01 0.41 36.18
N CYS A 190 -1.16 0.39 35.15
CA CYS A 190 0.30 0.31 35.30
C CYS A 190 0.93 1.67 35.65
N ARG A 191 0.65 2.19 36.86
CA ARG A 191 1.12 3.51 37.31
C ARG A 191 2.64 3.62 37.45
N ASP A 192 3.32 2.51 37.74
CA ASP A 192 4.78 2.50 37.97
C ASP A 192 5.61 2.58 36.68
N ARG A 193 5.01 2.21 35.54
CA ARG A 193 5.72 2.15 34.24
C ARG A 193 5.18 3.12 33.21
N TYR A 194 3.88 3.44 33.28
CA TYR A 194 3.22 4.24 32.26
C TYR A 194 2.38 5.36 32.86
N SER A 195 2.33 6.49 32.17
CA SER A 195 1.35 7.53 32.45
C SER A 195 -0.03 7.01 32.09
N VAL A 196 -0.83 6.69 33.10
CA VAL A 196 -2.16 6.09 32.96
C VAL A 196 -3.11 7.12 32.33
N HIS A 197 -3.69 6.76 31.19
CA HIS A 197 -4.74 7.52 30.53
C HIS A 197 -5.92 6.60 30.23
N TYR A 198 -7.13 7.15 30.24
CA TYR A 198 -8.33 6.43 29.84
C TYR A 198 -8.68 6.81 28.40
N PRO A 199 -8.09 6.16 27.38
CA PRO A 199 -8.31 6.58 26.00
C PRO A 199 -9.75 6.31 25.58
N ARG A 200 -10.49 7.40 25.33
CA ARG A 200 -11.82 7.36 24.72
C ARG A 200 -11.74 7.80 23.27
N PHE A 201 -10.86 8.73 22.95
CA PHE A 201 -10.69 9.30 21.61
C PHE A 201 -9.34 8.92 21.01
N LEU A 202 -9.20 9.05 19.68
CA LEU A 202 -7.90 8.85 19.01
C LEU A 202 -6.82 9.79 19.54
N GLY A 203 -7.19 11.03 19.90
CA GLY A 203 -6.28 12.00 20.51
C GLY A 203 -5.66 11.48 21.81
N ASP A 204 -6.44 10.79 22.64
CA ASP A 204 -5.95 10.24 23.91
C ASP A 204 -4.92 9.13 23.68
N ILE A 205 -5.12 8.29 22.65
CA ILE A 205 -4.14 7.28 22.24
C ILE A 205 -2.86 7.95 21.75
N ALA A 206 -2.98 9.02 20.96
CA ALA A 206 -1.81 9.76 20.48
C ALA A 206 -1.02 10.39 21.64
N SER A 207 -1.69 11.03 22.59
CA SER A 207 -1.07 11.54 23.79
C SER A 207 -0.40 10.42 24.59
N PHE A 208 -1.09 9.29 24.82
CA PHE A 208 -0.52 8.15 25.52
C PHE A 208 0.77 7.63 24.85
N MET A 209 0.77 7.47 23.53
CA MET A 209 1.94 6.97 22.78
C MET A 209 3.12 7.94 22.84
N LYS A 210 2.84 9.25 22.88
CA LYS A 210 3.84 10.31 23.02
C LYS A 210 4.50 10.28 24.41
N TYR A 211 3.74 10.10 25.48
CA TYR A 211 4.26 10.03 26.85
C TYR A 211 4.87 8.67 27.20
N ASN A 212 4.54 7.61 26.45
CA ASN A 212 4.99 6.24 26.72
C ASN A 212 5.67 5.63 25.48
N PRO A 213 6.91 6.03 25.15
CA PRO A 213 7.58 5.65 23.90
C PRO A 213 7.90 4.15 23.78
N THR A 214 7.90 3.41 24.88
CA THR A 214 8.13 1.96 24.92
C THR A 214 6.85 1.13 24.97
N ALA A 215 5.69 1.75 25.20
CA ALA A 215 4.43 1.02 25.32
C ALA A 215 4.06 0.36 23.98
N PHE A 216 3.61 -0.90 24.05
CA PHE A 216 3.19 -1.74 22.92
C PHE A 216 4.27 -1.96 21.83
N GLY A 217 5.51 -1.52 22.09
CA GLY A 217 6.70 -1.86 21.33
C GLY A 217 7.27 -3.20 21.80
N PHE A 218 8.16 -3.77 20.99
CA PHE A 218 8.99 -4.88 21.46
C PHE A 218 9.95 -4.36 22.54
N THR A 219 10.18 -5.16 23.59
CA THR A 219 11.24 -4.85 24.55
C THR A 219 12.58 -4.90 23.81
N PRO A 220 13.44 -3.88 23.97
CA PRO A 220 14.83 -4.02 23.56
C PRO A 220 15.42 -5.24 24.27
N ASP A 221 16.19 -6.04 23.53
CA ASP A 221 16.88 -7.20 24.09
C ASP A 221 17.78 -6.76 25.25
N PRO A 222 17.67 -7.34 26.46
CA PRO A 222 18.59 -7.08 27.57
C PRO A 222 20.04 -7.48 27.23
N LEU A 223 20.24 -8.36 26.24
CA LEU A 223 21.54 -8.72 25.68
C LEU A 223 22.02 -7.70 24.62
N GLY A 224 21.83 -6.42 24.91
CA GLY A 224 22.55 -5.38 24.18
C GLY A 224 24.06 -5.66 24.25
N ALA A 225 24.65 -5.97 23.09
CA ALA A 225 26.08 -6.10 22.81
C ALA A 225 26.77 -7.45 23.11
N PHE A 226 26.27 -8.56 22.54
CA PHE A 226 27.22 -9.46 21.88
C PHE A 226 27.23 -9.15 20.39
N ASN A 227 28.17 -8.30 19.97
CA ASN A 227 28.57 -8.22 18.58
C ASN A 227 29.58 -9.36 18.33
N PRO A 228 29.23 -10.44 17.60
CA PRO A 228 30.21 -11.46 17.25
C PRO A 228 31.26 -10.95 16.25
N TRP A 229 31.10 -9.73 15.73
CA TRP A 229 31.99 -9.10 14.77
C TRP A 229 32.84 -8.07 15.49
N ALA A 230 34.15 -8.11 15.27
CA ALA A 230 35.01 -7.01 15.71
C ALA A 230 34.63 -5.71 14.98
N ASP A 231 34.86 -4.57 15.62
CA ASP A 231 34.61 -3.26 14.99
C ASP A 231 35.44 -3.07 13.71
N PHE A 232 34.94 -2.23 12.80
CA PHE A 232 35.70 -1.81 11.63
C PHE A 232 36.88 -0.91 12.04
N SER A 233 38.05 -1.22 11.48
CA SER A 233 39.25 -0.41 11.63
C SER A 233 39.34 0.71 10.59
N GLU A 234 40.09 1.77 10.90
CA GLU A 234 40.42 2.83 9.95
C GLU A 234 41.11 2.28 8.69
N HIS A 235 41.99 1.29 8.86
CA HIS A 235 42.67 0.66 7.74
C HIS A 235 41.70 -0.06 6.78
N GLU A 236 40.70 -0.77 7.31
CA GLU A 236 39.67 -1.43 6.49
C GLU A 236 38.83 -0.40 5.70
N LEU A 237 38.46 0.70 6.34
CA LEU A 237 37.73 1.80 5.69
C LEU A 237 38.54 2.43 4.55
N LEU A 238 39.80 2.81 4.83
CA LEU A 238 40.68 3.46 3.84
C LEU A 238 41.04 2.52 2.69
N SER A 239 41.26 1.23 2.98
CA SER A 239 41.51 0.20 1.96
C SER A 239 40.30 0.02 1.05
N ALA A 240 39.09 -0.08 1.63
CA ALA A 240 37.85 -0.19 0.86
C ALA A 240 37.61 1.07 0.00
N LEU A 241 37.85 2.26 0.55
CA LEU A 241 37.71 3.55 -0.13
C LEU A 241 38.69 3.70 -1.31
N LYS A 242 39.95 3.28 -1.14
CA LYS A 242 40.97 3.31 -2.20
C LYS A 242 40.56 2.48 -3.40
N GLY A 243 39.94 1.32 -3.17
CA GLY A 243 39.47 0.42 -4.23
C GLY A 243 38.19 0.89 -4.94
N CYS A 244 37.61 2.05 -4.61
CA CYS A 244 36.38 2.55 -5.22
C CYS A 244 36.65 3.49 -6.40
N SER A 245 35.90 3.31 -7.49
CA SER A 245 36.06 4.10 -8.72
C SER A 245 35.47 5.51 -8.60
N ASN A 246 36.24 6.52 -9.01
CA ASN A 246 35.81 7.92 -9.04
C ASN A 246 34.69 8.20 -10.04
N SER A 247 34.53 7.34 -11.07
CA SER A 247 33.60 7.55 -12.19
C SER A 247 32.27 6.82 -12.04
N SER A 248 32.05 6.09 -10.95
CA SER A 248 30.79 5.37 -10.75
C SER A 248 29.64 6.31 -10.36
N ALA A 249 28.44 6.01 -10.85
CA ALA A 249 27.28 6.87 -10.68
C ALA A 249 26.92 7.06 -9.18
N PRO A 250 26.61 8.30 -8.75
CA PRO A 250 26.25 8.58 -7.36
C PRO A 250 24.87 8.01 -7.02
N GLY A 251 24.57 7.90 -5.72
CA GLY A 251 23.21 7.59 -5.26
C GLY A 251 22.26 8.79 -5.42
N PRO A 252 21.01 8.66 -4.94
CA PRO A 252 20.00 9.74 -4.97
C PRO A 252 20.39 11.02 -4.22
N ASP A 253 21.43 10.96 -3.40
CA ASP A 253 22.03 12.08 -2.68
C ASP A 253 23.04 12.88 -3.54
N HIS A 254 23.34 12.41 -4.76
CA HIS A 254 24.30 13.00 -5.69
C HIS A 254 25.74 13.11 -5.14
N VAL A 255 26.05 12.48 -4.01
CA VAL A 255 27.40 12.45 -3.43
C VAL A 255 28.25 11.47 -4.25
N THR A 256 29.39 11.93 -4.78
CA THR A 256 30.30 11.09 -5.59
C THR A 256 31.42 10.51 -4.73
N TRP A 257 32.17 9.55 -5.28
CA TRP A 257 33.38 9.05 -4.63
C TRP A 257 34.47 10.10 -4.47
N VAL A 258 34.50 11.11 -5.35
CA VAL A 258 35.43 12.24 -5.23
C VAL A 258 35.11 13.04 -3.97
N HIS A 259 33.82 13.36 -3.75
CA HIS A 259 33.37 14.04 -2.53
C HIS A 259 33.68 13.20 -1.28
N LEU A 260 33.40 11.90 -1.32
CA LEU A 260 33.62 11.03 -0.15
C LEU A 260 35.10 10.84 0.17
N LYS A 261 35.96 10.73 -0.86
CA LYS A 261 37.42 10.67 -0.67
C LYS A 261 37.98 11.97 -0.10
N GLU A 262 37.41 13.11 -0.46
CA GLU A 262 37.82 14.41 0.10
C GLU A 262 37.36 14.55 1.55
N LEU A 263 36.09 14.26 1.84
CA LEU A 263 35.50 14.35 3.18
C LEU A 263 36.22 13.44 4.18
N LEU A 264 36.60 12.22 3.76
CA LEU A 264 37.27 11.25 4.64
C LEU A 264 38.79 11.51 4.80
N LYS A 265 39.35 12.59 4.22
CA LYS A 265 40.68 13.07 4.61
C LYS A 265 40.65 13.75 5.98
N ASP A 266 39.51 14.29 6.38
CA ASP A 266 39.32 14.85 7.71
C ASP A 266 39.16 13.72 8.73
N LYS A 267 40.08 13.69 9.71
CA LYS A 267 40.09 12.68 10.78
C LYS A 267 38.81 12.68 11.61
N HIS A 268 38.20 13.83 11.86
CA HIS A 268 36.95 13.91 12.62
C HIS A 268 35.79 13.26 11.84
N VAL A 269 35.71 13.52 10.53
CA VAL A 269 34.68 12.92 9.66
C VAL A 269 34.92 11.42 9.51
N LEU A 270 36.17 10.99 9.41
CA LEU A 270 36.55 9.57 9.36
C LEU A 270 36.11 8.83 10.62
N VAL A 271 36.36 9.38 11.81
CA VAL A 271 35.94 8.77 13.09
C VAL A 271 34.42 8.67 13.17
N LEU A 272 33.70 9.74 12.80
CA LEU A 272 32.23 9.72 12.76
C LEU A 272 31.69 8.66 11.79
N PHE A 273 32.35 8.48 10.65
CA PHE A 273 31.98 7.44 9.68
C PHE A 273 32.16 6.04 10.27
N ILE A 274 33.26 5.77 10.98
CA ILE A 274 33.51 4.47 11.62
C ILE A 274 32.45 4.19 12.69
N VAL A 275 32.12 5.20 13.51
CA VAL A 275 31.04 5.08 14.53
C VAL A 275 29.71 4.72 13.87
N LEU A 276 29.36 5.38 12.76
CA LEU A 276 28.16 5.06 11.98
C LEU A 276 28.21 3.64 11.40
N ALA A 277 29.34 3.23 10.82
CA ALA A 277 29.51 1.89 10.24
C ALA A 277 29.41 0.78 11.30
N ASN A 278 29.98 0.99 12.48
CA ASN A 278 29.90 0.04 13.60
C ASN A 278 28.49 0.02 14.21
N ALA A 279 27.79 1.15 14.26
CA ALA A 279 26.38 1.17 14.64
C ALA A 279 25.52 0.34 13.68
N CYS A 280 25.86 0.30 12.38
CA CYS A 280 25.20 -0.60 11.43
C CYS A 280 25.43 -2.09 11.70
N LEU A 281 26.52 -2.48 12.36
CA LEU A 281 26.75 -3.88 12.79
C LEU A 281 25.86 -4.27 13.99
N GLN A 282 25.45 -3.30 14.81
CA GLN A 282 24.62 -3.51 16.01
C GLN A 282 23.12 -3.55 15.72
N LEU A 283 22.69 -3.19 14.51
CA LEU A 283 21.28 -3.21 14.10
C LEU A 283 20.87 -4.62 13.67
N ASN A 284 20.18 -5.34 14.55
CA ASN A 284 19.42 -6.55 14.18
C ASN A 284 18.48 -6.24 12.98
N LYS A 285 18.60 -7.04 11.91
CA LYS A 285 17.91 -6.85 10.62
C LYS A 285 16.37 -6.77 10.76
N PRO A 286 15.70 -5.74 10.20
CA PRO A 286 14.32 -5.86 9.76
C PRO A 286 14.26 -6.54 8.37
N SER A 287 13.34 -7.50 8.19
CA SER A 287 13.16 -8.24 6.94
C SER A 287 12.55 -7.40 5.81
N TYR A 288 12.94 -7.68 4.57
CA TYR A 288 12.52 -6.97 3.36
C TYR A 288 11.79 -7.92 2.39
N PRO A 289 10.51 -7.66 2.03
CA PRO A 289 9.84 -8.42 0.97
C PRO A 289 9.80 -7.62 -0.37
N VAL A 290 10.74 -7.95 -1.29
CA VAL A 290 10.76 -8.08 -2.80
C VAL A 290 9.66 -7.36 -3.63
N PRO A 291 9.85 -6.66 -4.81
CA PRO A 291 10.12 -7.28 -6.15
C PRO A 291 10.60 -6.41 -7.37
N LYS A 292 10.70 -7.11 -8.53
CA LYS A 292 11.31 -6.91 -9.88
C LYS A 292 10.67 -5.87 -10.84
N ALA A 293 11.47 -5.39 -11.82
CA ALA A 293 11.16 -5.35 -13.29
C ALA A 293 12.12 -4.50 -14.19
N PHE A 294 13.36 -4.23 -13.79
CA PHE A 294 14.50 -3.79 -14.63
C PHE A 294 15.74 -4.54 -14.10
N ARG A 295 16.95 -4.47 -14.69
CA ARG A 295 18.16 -4.72 -13.86
C ARG A 295 18.26 -3.51 -12.94
N PRO A 296 17.72 -3.52 -11.71
CA PRO A 296 17.66 -2.33 -10.90
C PRO A 296 19.07 -2.18 -10.35
N ILE A 297 19.85 -1.30 -10.97
CA ILE A 297 21.06 -0.82 -10.32
C ILE A 297 20.54 0.05 -9.18
N VAL A 298 20.39 -0.54 -8.00
CA VAL A 298 20.14 0.23 -6.79
C VAL A 298 21.43 0.96 -6.49
N LEU A 299 21.55 2.18 -7.00
CA LEU A 299 22.64 3.07 -6.64
C LEU A 299 22.39 3.47 -5.19
N LEU A 300 22.94 2.67 -4.28
CA LEU A 300 23.05 3.05 -2.88
C LEU A 300 23.72 4.42 -2.80
N ILE A 301 23.34 5.20 -1.78
CA ILE A 301 24.12 6.37 -1.39
C ILE A 301 25.58 5.95 -1.21
N THR A 302 26.50 6.81 -1.60
CA THR A 302 27.92 6.42 -1.75
C THR A 302 28.53 5.99 -0.40
N PHE A 303 27.99 6.53 0.70
CA PHE A 303 28.22 6.05 2.07
C PHE A 303 27.85 4.56 2.26
N GLY A 304 26.63 4.18 1.86
CA GLY A 304 26.14 2.80 1.96
C GLY A 304 26.95 1.83 1.09
N LYS A 305 27.34 2.26 -0.12
CA LYS A 305 28.24 1.47 -1.00
C LYS A 305 29.57 1.14 -0.33
N LEU A 306 30.13 2.10 0.41
CA LEU A 306 31.39 1.92 1.13
C LEU A 306 31.22 0.94 2.30
N ILE A 307 30.17 1.10 3.10
CA ILE A 307 29.88 0.20 4.23
C ILE A 307 29.59 -1.23 3.74
N GLU A 308 28.77 -1.41 2.71
CA GLU A 308 28.51 -2.73 2.13
C GLU A 308 29.80 -3.38 1.60
N LYS A 309 30.69 -2.59 0.98
CA LYS A 309 31.97 -3.09 0.50
C LYS A 309 32.88 -3.52 1.65
N MET A 310 32.89 -2.79 2.76
CA MET A 310 33.65 -3.17 3.96
C MET A 310 33.11 -4.49 4.55
N ILE A 311 31.78 -4.63 4.66
CA ILE A 311 31.13 -5.87 5.12
C ILE A 311 31.43 -7.03 4.17
N ALA A 312 31.27 -6.83 2.86
CA ALA A 312 31.49 -7.86 1.85
C ALA A 312 32.96 -8.34 1.83
N ASN A 313 33.92 -7.43 1.94
CA ASN A 313 35.34 -7.79 2.03
C ASN A 313 35.62 -8.67 3.25
N ARG A 314 35.01 -8.36 4.40
CA ARG A 314 35.18 -9.13 5.65
C ARG A 314 34.56 -10.52 5.55
N ILE A 315 33.32 -10.60 5.05
CA ILE A 315 32.63 -11.88 4.79
C ILE A 315 33.44 -12.74 3.83
N GLN A 316 33.96 -12.17 2.74
CA GLN A 316 34.75 -12.92 1.78
C GLN A 316 36.07 -13.40 2.37
N PHE A 317 36.74 -12.58 3.19
CA PHE A 317 37.96 -12.97 3.88
C PHE A 317 37.72 -14.15 4.82
N ASP A 318 36.70 -14.07 5.67
CA ASP A 318 36.36 -15.13 6.63
C ASP A 318 35.88 -16.40 5.91
N ALA A 319 35.06 -16.26 4.87
CA ALA A 319 34.57 -17.40 4.09
C ALA A 319 35.68 -18.12 3.31
N VAL A 320 36.72 -17.42 2.85
CA VAL A 320 37.91 -18.04 2.26
C VAL A 320 38.78 -18.68 3.35
N LYS A 321 39.00 -18.00 4.47
CA LYS A 321 39.81 -18.49 5.60
C LYS A 321 39.26 -19.79 6.20
N HIS A 322 37.94 -19.90 6.27
CA HIS A 322 37.23 -21.05 6.85
C HIS A 322 36.75 -22.07 5.80
N ASP A 323 37.23 -21.98 4.57
CA ASP A 323 36.92 -22.89 3.45
C ASP A 323 35.40 -23.10 3.22
N ILE A 324 34.62 -22.03 3.38
CA ILE A 324 33.15 -22.05 3.23
C ILE A 324 32.76 -22.17 1.74
N PHE A 325 33.60 -21.66 0.83
CA PHE A 325 33.33 -21.70 -0.60
C PHE A 325 33.83 -22.99 -1.25
N HIS A 326 32.97 -23.60 -2.07
CA HIS A 326 33.36 -24.77 -2.84
C HIS A 326 34.60 -24.46 -3.73
N PRO A 327 35.57 -25.39 -3.88
CA PRO A 327 36.78 -25.16 -4.68
C PRO A 327 36.51 -24.74 -6.13
N ASN A 328 35.44 -25.25 -6.73
CA ASN A 328 35.04 -24.93 -8.11
C ASN A 328 34.14 -23.68 -8.25
N GLN A 329 33.83 -22.97 -7.15
CA GLN A 329 33.09 -21.71 -7.22
C GLN A 329 34.06 -20.57 -7.56
N VAL A 330 33.88 -19.98 -8.73
CA VAL A 330 34.79 -18.96 -9.30
C VAL A 330 34.16 -17.57 -9.37
N GLY A 331 32.83 -17.49 -9.38
CA GLY A 331 32.10 -16.23 -9.47
C GLY A 331 31.97 -15.52 -8.12
N GLY A 332 32.32 -14.23 -8.08
CA GLY A 332 32.05 -13.35 -6.94
C GLY A 332 32.90 -13.55 -5.69
N ILE A 333 34.00 -14.32 -5.79
CA ILE A 333 34.91 -14.61 -4.68
C ILE A 333 36.24 -13.86 -4.89
N CYS A 334 36.80 -13.28 -3.81
CA CYS A 334 38.10 -12.64 -3.84
C CYS A 334 39.20 -13.60 -4.36
N GLN A 335 40.12 -13.09 -5.19
CA GLN A 335 41.23 -13.87 -5.79
C GLN A 335 40.80 -15.00 -6.75
N ARG A 336 39.53 -15.07 -7.17
CA ARG A 336 39.05 -15.98 -8.23
C ARG A 336 38.43 -15.19 -9.37
N SER A 337 38.61 -15.66 -10.59
CA SER A 337 38.19 -14.94 -11.80
C SER A 337 37.55 -15.86 -12.84
N THR A 338 36.86 -15.27 -13.81
CA THR A 338 36.32 -15.99 -14.96
C THR A 338 37.43 -16.66 -15.79
N LYS A 339 38.67 -16.15 -15.74
CA LYS A 339 39.81 -16.78 -16.41
C LYS A 339 40.12 -18.14 -15.80
N ASP A 340 40.05 -18.26 -14.48
CA ASP A 340 40.27 -19.52 -13.76
C ASP A 340 39.20 -20.55 -14.12
N ALA A 341 37.94 -20.11 -14.23
CA ALA A 341 36.84 -20.96 -14.72
C ALA A 341 37.11 -21.53 -16.12
N GLY A 342 37.58 -20.68 -17.03
CA GLY A 342 37.92 -21.07 -18.39
C GLY A 342 39.11 -22.04 -18.44
N LEU A 343 40.14 -21.80 -17.60
CA LEU A 343 41.29 -22.70 -17.47
C LEU A 343 40.89 -24.07 -16.96
N ILE A 344 40.04 -24.14 -15.92
CA ILE A 344 39.53 -25.41 -15.36
C ILE A 344 38.76 -26.21 -16.42
N LEU A 345 37.81 -25.58 -17.12
CA LEU A 345 37.04 -26.23 -18.16
C LEU A 345 37.94 -26.73 -19.31
N THR A 346 38.86 -25.89 -19.76
CA THR A 346 39.81 -26.23 -20.82
C THR A 346 40.69 -27.42 -20.42
N HIS A 347 41.16 -27.44 -19.17
CA HIS A 347 41.95 -28.55 -18.65
C HIS A 347 41.15 -29.86 -18.64
N LEU A 348 39.91 -29.85 -18.12
CA LEU A 348 39.04 -31.03 -18.08
C LEU A 348 38.76 -31.60 -19.48
N VAL A 349 38.49 -30.72 -20.45
CA VAL A 349 38.27 -31.11 -21.85
C VAL A 349 39.52 -31.75 -22.46
N ARG A 350 40.70 -31.13 -22.27
CA ARG A 350 41.97 -31.67 -22.78
C ARG A 350 42.35 -33.01 -22.16
N VAL A 351 42.13 -33.17 -20.85
CA VAL A 351 42.35 -34.46 -20.15
C VAL A 351 41.44 -35.55 -20.71
N GLY A 352 40.17 -35.23 -21.00
CA GLY A 352 39.25 -36.17 -21.65
C GLY A 352 39.73 -36.61 -23.04
N TRP A 353 40.22 -35.66 -23.85
CA TRP A 353 40.77 -35.96 -25.18
C TRP A 353 42.01 -36.86 -25.12
N VAL A 354 42.93 -36.60 -24.20
CA VAL A 354 44.12 -37.45 -24.01
C VAL A 354 43.73 -38.89 -23.63
N LYS A 355 42.62 -39.06 -22.92
CA LYS A 355 42.07 -40.37 -22.55
C LYS A 355 41.23 -41.03 -23.64
N GLY A 356 41.14 -40.44 -24.84
CA GLY A 356 40.30 -40.94 -25.93
C GLY A 356 38.79 -40.82 -25.68
N LEU A 357 38.38 -40.01 -24.69
CA LEU A 357 36.98 -39.82 -24.34
C LEU A 357 36.36 -38.69 -25.16
N GLN A 358 35.08 -38.85 -25.52
CA GLN A 358 34.27 -37.74 -26.01
C GLN A 358 33.86 -36.85 -24.83
N THR A 359 34.07 -35.54 -24.95
CA THR A 359 33.77 -34.57 -23.90
C THR A 359 32.56 -33.73 -24.28
N SER A 360 31.61 -33.60 -23.36
CA SER A 360 30.43 -32.75 -23.50
C SER A 360 30.32 -31.80 -22.31
N ALA A 361 29.72 -30.62 -22.53
CA ALA A 361 29.53 -29.62 -21.50
C ALA A 361 28.05 -29.28 -21.36
N LEU A 362 27.58 -29.20 -20.12
CA LEU A 362 26.22 -28.81 -19.78
C LEU A 362 26.25 -27.46 -19.07
N ALA A 363 25.73 -26.44 -19.74
CA ALA A 363 25.64 -25.10 -19.19
C ALA A 363 24.26 -24.86 -18.58
N PHE A 364 24.24 -24.35 -17.34
CA PHE A 364 23.03 -23.97 -16.64
C PHE A 364 23.07 -22.47 -16.32
N ASP A 365 22.01 -21.77 -16.70
CA ASP A 365 21.80 -20.37 -16.32
C ASP A 365 20.61 -20.26 -15.36
N ILE A 366 20.77 -19.46 -14.31
CA ILE A 366 19.74 -19.22 -13.30
C ILE A 366 19.15 -17.84 -13.59
N ALA A 367 17.93 -17.82 -14.12
CA ALA A 367 17.21 -16.59 -14.38
C ALA A 367 17.01 -15.79 -13.08
N GLN A 368 17.56 -14.57 -13.04
CA GLN A 368 17.37 -13.62 -11.95
C GLN A 368 17.80 -14.16 -10.57
N PHE A 369 19.04 -14.64 -10.46
CA PHE A 369 19.63 -15.21 -9.23
C PHE A 369 19.24 -14.49 -7.92
N PHE A 370 19.55 -13.19 -7.76
CA PHE A 370 19.30 -12.47 -6.50
C PHE A 370 17.80 -12.34 -6.14
N PRO A 371 16.90 -12.00 -7.09
CA PRO A 371 15.46 -12.02 -6.84
C PRO A 371 14.81 -13.39 -6.64
N SER A 372 15.51 -14.48 -6.93
CA SER A 372 14.98 -15.86 -6.91
C SER A 372 15.45 -16.66 -5.69
N MET A 373 16.17 -16.04 -4.76
CA MET A 373 16.54 -16.66 -3.49
C MET A 373 15.34 -16.61 -2.53
N ASP A 374 14.92 -17.77 -2.03
CA ASP A 374 13.93 -17.91 -0.97
C ASP A 374 14.64 -18.04 0.39
N ASP A 375 14.14 -17.36 1.41
CA ASP A 375 14.74 -17.36 2.76
C ASP A 375 14.35 -18.62 3.57
N GLY A 376 13.66 -19.59 2.97
CA GLY A 376 13.18 -20.81 3.60
C GLY A 376 13.52 -22.09 2.83
N THR A 377 14.81 -22.43 2.70
CA THR A 377 15.32 -23.74 2.22
C THR A 377 15.16 -23.91 0.69
N ILE A 378 16.18 -24.19 -0.12
CA ILE A 378 16.71 -25.54 -0.45
C ILE A 378 15.64 -26.66 -0.69
N LEU A 379 14.33 -26.40 -0.58
CA LEU A 379 13.25 -27.39 -0.74
C LEU A 379 11.99 -26.76 -1.38
N ALA A 380 12.05 -26.44 -2.68
CA ALA A 380 10.94 -26.65 -3.62
C ALA A 380 11.31 -26.19 -5.04
N GLN A 381 11.52 -27.19 -5.91
CA GLN A 381 11.27 -27.17 -7.35
C GLN A 381 12.30 -26.51 -8.27
N SER A 382 13.13 -27.39 -8.84
CA SER A 382 13.72 -27.23 -10.16
C SER A 382 12.62 -27.26 -11.25
N LYS A 383 12.56 -26.15 -12.00
CA LYS A 383 12.71 -26.06 -13.46
C LYS A 383 11.55 -26.47 -14.38
N GLN A 384 10.91 -25.44 -14.93
CA GLN A 384 10.39 -25.40 -16.31
C GLN A 384 11.47 -25.86 -17.31
N LEU A 385 11.14 -26.93 -18.04
CA LEU A 385 11.53 -27.15 -19.43
C LEU A 385 10.22 -27.34 -20.22
N ASP A 386 10.25 -26.97 -21.50
CA ASP A 386 9.24 -27.15 -22.55
C ASP A 386 8.08 -26.15 -22.63
N ASP A 387 8.37 -24.99 -23.24
CA ASP A 387 7.36 -24.17 -23.92
C ASP A 387 7.04 -24.80 -25.29
N ASN A 388 6.40 -25.98 -25.24
CA ASN A 388 5.60 -26.56 -26.32
C ASN A 388 4.14 -26.77 -25.89
N ASN A 389 3.74 -26.18 -24.76
CA ASN A 389 2.36 -26.23 -24.30
C ASN A 389 1.58 -25.01 -24.83
N PRO A 390 0.44 -25.18 -25.52
CA PRO A 390 -0.37 -24.06 -25.95
C PRO A 390 -0.78 -23.24 -24.73
N LYS A 391 -0.43 -21.95 -24.72
CA LYS A 391 -0.84 -21.02 -23.66
C LYS A 391 -2.35 -21.15 -23.46
N THR A 392 -2.76 -21.36 -22.21
CA THR A 392 -4.16 -21.52 -21.82
C THR A 392 -4.93 -20.20 -21.82
N TYR A 393 -4.24 -19.09 -22.10
CA TYR A 393 -4.78 -17.74 -22.15
C TYR A 393 -4.17 -16.90 -23.28
N TRP A 394 -4.93 -15.92 -23.77
CA TRP A 394 -4.52 -14.96 -24.81
C TRP A 394 -4.64 -13.51 -24.29
N ARG A 395 -3.86 -12.60 -24.88
CA ARG A 395 -3.84 -11.18 -24.48
C ARG A 395 -4.39 -10.29 -25.59
N TYR A 396 -5.30 -9.39 -25.26
CA TYR A 396 -5.84 -8.41 -26.19
C TYR A 396 -6.13 -7.07 -25.50
N LEU A 397 -5.60 -5.98 -26.06
CA LEU A 397 -5.73 -4.61 -25.54
C LEU A 397 -5.45 -4.49 -24.02
N GLY A 398 -4.53 -5.31 -23.50
CA GLY A 398 -4.17 -5.31 -22.08
C GLY A 398 -5.05 -6.17 -21.17
N PHE A 399 -6.06 -6.86 -21.72
CA PHE A 399 -6.84 -7.90 -21.04
C PHE A 399 -6.24 -9.28 -21.30
N TYR A 400 -6.39 -10.20 -20.34
CA TYR A 400 -5.92 -11.57 -20.43
C TYR A 400 -7.15 -12.48 -20.33
N PHE A 401 -7.34 -13.32 -21.33
CA PHE A 401 -8.53 -14.16 -21.48
C PHE A 401 -8.09 -15.62 -21.48
N ASP A 402 -8.48 -16.38 -20.47
CA ASP A 402 -8.34 -17.84 -20.46
C ASP A 402 -9.52 -18.52 -21.16
N ARG A 403 -9.36 -19.81 -21.53
CA ARG A 403 -10.39 -20.58 -22.25
C ARG A 403 -11.76 -20.62 -21.56
N GLY A 404 -11.77 -20.53 -20.23
CA GLY A 404 -13.00 -20.55 -19.43
C GLY A 404 -13.54 -19.17 -19.09
N LEU A 405 -12.91 -18.09 -19.59
CA LEU A 405 -13.22 -16.70 -19.21
C LEU A 405 -13.29 -16.51 -17.68
N THR A 406 -12.40 -17.21 -16.95
CA THR A 406 -12.29 -17.09 -15.48
C THR A 406 -11.52 -15.85 -15.06
N PHE A 407 -10.77 -15.23 -15.99
CA PHE A 407 -9.90 -14.08 -15.81
C PHE A 407 -8.85 -14.23 -14.70
N HIS A 408 -8.49 -15.47 -14.35
CA HIS A 408 -7.51 -15.77 -13.32
C HIS A 408 -6.16 -15.09 -13.59
N GLU A 409 -5.63 -15.26 -14.80
CA GLU A 409 -4.36 -14.67 -15.22
C GLU A 409 -4.41 -13.13 -15.27
N HIS A 410 -5.56 -12.59 -15.66
CA HIS A 410 -5.77 -11.13 -15.68
C HIS A 410 -5.68 -10.55 -14.28
N VAL A 411 -6.43 -11.11 -13.34
CA VAL A 411 -6.47 -10.64 -11.95
C VAL A 411 -5.13 -10.88 -11.27
N CYS A 412 -4.49 -12.03 -11.50
CA CYS A 412 -3.15 -12.31 -11.00
C CYS A 412 -2.13 -11.25 -11.46
N TYR A 413 -2.12 -10.94 -12.76
CA TYR A 413 -1.22 -9.94 -13.33
C TYR A 413 -1.43 -8.54 -12.72
N TYR A 414 -2.68 -8.06 -12.68
CA TYR A 414 -2.99 -6.72 -12.17
C TYR A 414 -2.90 -6.59 -10.66
N ALA A 415 -3.23 -7.64 -9.90
CA ALA A 415 -2.99 -7.70 -8.46
C ALA A 415 -1.49 -7.65 -8.15
N THR A 416 -0.68 -8.43 -8.89
CA THR A 416 0.78 -8.40 -8.77
C THR A 416 1.33 -7.03 -9.12
N LYS A 417 0.88 -6.42 -10.23
CA LYS A 417 1.29 -5.09 -10.67
C LYS A 417 0.91 -3.99 -9.66
N ALA A 418 -0.27 -4.09 -9.06
CA ALA A 418 -0.70 -3.18 -8.00
C ALA A 418 0.18 -3.32 -6.76
N PHE A 419 0.46 -4.56 -6.35
CA PHE A 419 1.31 -4.84 -5.20
C PHE A 419 2.75 -4.36 -5.40
N THR A 420 3.35 -4.61 -6.57
CA THR A 420 4.69 -4.11 -6.90
C THR A 420 4.73 -2.57 -6.93
N THR A 421 3.64 -1.93 -7.35
CA THR A 421 3.49 -0.46 -7.30
C THR A 421 3.45 0.05 -5.86
N VAL A 422 2.70 -0.60 -4.96
CA VAL A 422 2.70 -0.26 -3.51
C VAL A 422 4.11 -0.35 -2.94
N GLN A 423 4.85 -1.41 -3.30
CA GLN A 423 6.21 -1.62 -2.81
C GLN A 423 7.19 -0.60 -3.39
N ALA A 424 7.05 -0.19 -4.65
CA ALA A 424 7.85 0.88 -5.24
C ALA A 424 7.56 2.25 -4.61
N MET A 425 6.29 2.52 -4.24
CA MET A 425 5.91 3.76 -3.54
C MET A 425 6.58 3.92 -2.15
N ARG A 426 7.13 2.84 -1.57
CA ARG A 426 8.00 2.89 -0.37
C ARG A 426 9.18 3.86 -0.51
N MET A 427 9.67 4.04 -1.74
CA MET A 427 10.84 4.87 -2.03
C MET A 427 10.49 6.35 -2.22
N LEU A 428 9.20 6.70 -2.32
CA LEU A 428 8.71 8.05 -2.58
C LEU A 428 7.80 8.49 -1.44
N ARG A 429 8.34 9.24 -0.47
CA ARG A 429 7.72 9.53 0.83
C ARG A 429 6.37 10.29 0.79
N ASN A 430 5.86 10.68 -0.38
CA ASN A 430 4.67 11.55 -0.50
C ASN A 430 3.70 11.20 -1.66
N SER A 431 3.86 10.07 -2.35
CA SER A 431 3.03 9.75 -3.52
C SER A 431 1.63 9.22 -3.14
N THR A 432 0.61 9.71 -3.83
CA THR A 432 -0.81 9.33 -3.65
C THR A 432 -1.03 7.82 -3.85
N ARG A 433 -1.25 7.09 -2.76
CA ARG A 433 -1.63 5.66 -2.72
C ARG A 433 -2.92 5.35 -3.52
N ASP A 434 -3.67 6.38 -3.89
CA ASP A 434 -4.95 6.32 -4.61
C ASP A 434 -4.83 5.74 -6.03
N ARG A 435 -3.60 5.62 -6.56
CA ARG A 435 -3.32 5.05 -7.90
C ARG A 435 -3.26 3.51 -7.92
N VAL A 436 -3.21 2.86 -6.77
CA VAL A 436 -3.07 1.38 -6.67
C VAL A 436 -4.39 0.68 -6.96
N VAL A 437 -5.50 1.25 -6.47
CA VAL A 437 -6.83 0.67 -6.63
C VAL A 437 -7.21 0.54 -8.11
N PRO A 438 -7.08 1.59 -8.96
CA PRO A 438 -7.38 1.46 -10.39
C PRO A 438 -6.54 0.41 -11.13
N ILE A 439 -5.31 0.15 -10.68
CA ILE A 439 -4.44 -0.89 -11.25
C ILE A 439 -5.00 -2.26 -10.87
N ALA A 440 -5.27 -2.50 -9.59
CA ALA A 440 -5.73 -3.79 -9.10
C ALA A 440 -7.11 -4.18 -9.66
N THR A 441 -7.99 -3.20 -9.85
CA THR A 441 -9.36 -3.41 -10.35
C THR A 441 -9.48 -3.17 -11.85
N TYR A 442 -8.37 -3.09 -12.59
CA TYR A 442 -8.44 -2.93 -14.03
C TYR A 442 -9.21 -4.10 -14.65
N GLY A 443 -10.11 -3.79 -15.59
CA GLY A 443 -10.92 -4.80 -16.27
C GLY A 443 -11.97 -5.53 -15.43
N TYR A 444 -12.28 -5.04 -14.22
CA TYR A 444 -13.23 -5.72 -13.33
C TYR A 444 -14.62 -5.98 -13.97
N HIS A 445 -15.07 -5.13 -14.88
CA HIS A 445 -16.33 -5.31 -15.62
C HIS A 445 -16.43 -6.64 -16.38
N LEU A 446 -15.29 -7.25 -16.72
CA LEU A 446 -15.25 -8.48 -17.49
C LEU A 446 -15.49 -9.73 -16.64
N TRP A 447 -15.27 -9.66 -15.32
CA TRP A 447 -15.25 -10.83 -14.44
C TRP A 447 -16.00 -10.63 -13.11
N TYR A 448 -16.42 -9.41 -12.79
CA TYR A 448 -17.20 -9.08 -11.60
C TYR A 448 -18.62 -8.65 -12.00
N PHE A 449 -19.51 -9.64 -12.10
CA PHE A 449 -20.93 -9.48 -12.36
C PHE A 449 -21.72 -10.62 -11.68
N ASP A 450 -23.04 -10.50 -11.65
CA ASP A 450 -23.90 -11.49 -11.03
C ASP A 450 -23.87 -12.84 -11.77
N GLY A 451 -23.72 -13.95 -11.05
CA GLY A 451 -23.51 -15.28 -11.63
C GLY A 451 -22.09 -15.58 -12.13
N ALA A 452 -21.13 -14.66 -12.04
CA ALA A 452 -19.74 -14.92 -12.45
C ALA A 452 -19.00 -15.84 -11.46
N HIS A 453 -18.20 -16.79 -11.96
CA HIS A 453 -17.28 -17.60 -11.16
C HIS A 453 -16.03 -16.81 -10.72
N ASN A 454 -16.21 -15.87 -9.78
CA ASN A 454 -15.17 -14.90 -9.40
C ASN A 454 -14.45 -15.21 -8.07
N LYS A 455 -14.74 -16.34 -7.40
CA LYS A 455 -14.18 -16.69 -6.08
C LYS A 455 -12.64 -16.66 -6.06
N GLY A 456 -12.00 -17.20 -7.10
CA GLY A 456 -10.53 -17.20 -7.23
C GLY A 456 -9.95 -15.79 -7.35
N ALA A 457 -10.50 -14.97 -8.25
CA ALA A 457 -10.14 -13.56 -8.42
C ALA A 457 -10.30 -12.75 -7.14
N MET A 458 -11.43 -12.95 -6.43
CA MET A 458 -11.70 -12.30 -5.15
C MET A 458 -10.67 -12.67 -4.08
N ASN A 459 -10.28 -13.93 -3.99
CA ASN A 459 -9.27 -14.39 -3.04
C ASN A 459 -7.90 -13.78 -3.32
N GLN A 460 -7.50 -13.69 -4.59
CA GLN A 460 -6.23 -13.05 -4.99
C GLN A 460 -6.19 -11.58 -4.61
N LEU A 461 -7.26 -10.82 -4.89
CA LEU A 461 -7.33 -9.41 -4.55
C LEU A 461 -7.38 -9.19 -3.03
N LYS A 462 -8.12 -10.02 -2.28
CA LYS A 462 -8.16 -9.97 -0.81
C LYS A 462 -6.76 -10.21 -0.22
N TRP A 463 -6.04 -11.22 -0.71
CA TRP A 463 -4.68 -11.52 -0.27
C TRP A 463 -3.72 -10.35 -0.54
N MET A 464 -3.79 -9.77 -1.75
CA MET A 464 -2.99 -8.59 -2.12
C MET A 464 -3.28 -7.40 -1.21
N GLN A 465 -4.57 -7.10 -0.97
CA GLN A 465 -4.99 -6.00 -0.10
C GLN A 465 -4.55 -6.23 1.34
N GLN A 466 -4.69 -7.44 1.88
CA GLN A 466 -4.26 -7.77 3.24
C GLN A 466 -2.76 -7.55 3.42
N ARG A 467 -1.92 -7.96 2.46
CA ARG A 467 -0.48 -7.70 2.50
C ARG A 467 -0.15 -6.22 2.43
N ALA A 468 -0.83 -5.47 1.56
CA ALA A 468 -0.68 -4.03 1.49
C ALA A 468 -1.09 -3.35 2.82
N ALA A 469 -2.17 -3.82 3.45
CA ALA A 469 -2.66 -3.30 4.72
C ALA A 469 -1.72 -3.62 5.89
N LEU A 470 -1.16 -4.83 5.97
CA LEU A 470 -0.12 -5.22 6.94
C LEU A 470 1.10 -4.30 6.81
N TRP A 471 1.48 -4.00 5.57
CA TRP A 471 2.59 -3.11 5.31
C TRP A 471 2.31 -1.65 5.73
N ILE A 472 1.11 -1.14 5.43
CA ILE A 472 0.70 0.23 5.82
C ILE A 472 0.68 0.40 7.33
N THR A 473 0.20 -0.61 8.05
CA THR A 473 -0.01 -0.56 9.50
C THR A 473 1.22 -0.97 10.29
N GLY A 474 2.13 -1.78 9.73
CA GLY A 474 3.22 -2.41 10.49
C GLY A 474 2.70 -3.36 11.59
N ALA A 475 1.46 -3.83 11.46
CA ALA A 475 0.82 -4.75 12.39
C ALA A 475 1.29 -6.19 12.17
N PHE A 476 0.97 -7.08 13.11
CA PHE A 476 1.34 -8.49 13.02
C PHE A 476 0.52 -9.21 11.94
N CYS A 477 1.11 -10.22 11.29
CA CYS A 477 0.46 -11.01 10.25
C CYS A 477 -0.76 -11.80 10.76
N THR A 478 -0.86 -12.02 12.07
CA THR A 478 -1.97 -12.72 12.73
C THR A 478 -3.21 -11.85 12.93
N LEU A 479 -3.17 -10.58 12.53
CA LEU A 479 -4.28 -9.65 12.73
C LEU A 479 -5.47 -9.97 11.81
N PRO A 480 -6.73 -9.91 12.32
CA PRO A 480 -7.92 -10.05 11.49
C PRO A 480 -7.98 -9.02 10.36
N THR A 481 -8.36 -9.48 9.16
CA THR A 481 -8.38 -8.66 7.95
C THR A 481 -9.25 -7.41 8.08
N GLY A 482 -10.43 -7.49 8.72
CA GLY A 482 -11.32 -6.35 8.85
C GLY A 482 -10.77 -5.23 9.73
N GLY A 483 -10.17 -5.58 10.87
CA GLY A 483 -9.48 -4.62 11.72
C GLY A 483 -8.28 -3.98 11.03
N LEU A 484 -7.54 -4.77 10.25
CA LEU A 484 -6.41 -4.30 9.47
C LEU A 484 -6.81 -3.34 8.34
N GLU A 485 -7.86 -3.67 7.60
CA GLU A 485 -8.46 -2.83 6.54
C GLU A 485 -8.93 -1.48 7.11
N ALA A 486 -9.62 -1.51 8.25
CA ALA A 486 -10.09 -0.32 8.96
C ALA A 486 -8.93 0.62 9.35
N LEU A 487 -7.89 0.06 9.99
CA LEU A 487 -6.71 0.83 10.41
C LEU A 487 -5.97 1.43 9.21
N ALA A 488 -5.82 0.66 8.13
CA ALA A 488 -5.15 1.10 6.91
C ALA A 488 -5.95 2.12 6.08
N GLY A 489 -7.24 2.34 6.41
CA GLY A 489 -8.14 3.16 5.62
C GLY A 489 -8.44 2.56 4.24
N LEU A 490 -8.44 1.22 4.14
CA LEU A 490 -8.69 0.49 2.90
C LEU A 490 -10.07 -0.16 2.97
N ILE A 491 -10.98 0.26 2.08
CA ILE A 491 -12.28 -0.39 1.94
C ILE A 491 -12.11 -1.86 1.50
N PRO A 492 -12.91 -2.80 2.01
CA PRO A 492 -12.86 -4.20 1.61
C PRO A 492 -13.01 -4.36 0.09
N VAL A 493 -12.20 -5.23 -0.51
CA VAL A 493 -12.17 -5.42 -1.98
C VAL A 493 -13.56 -5.63 -2.59
N HIS A 494 -14.40 -6.44 -1.95
CA HIS A 494 -15.74 -6.73 -2.44
C HIS A 494 -16.64 -5.49 -2.43
N LEU A 495 -16.53 -4.62 -1.43
CA LEU A 495 -17.25 -3.35 -1.37
C LEU A 495 -16.66 -2.33 -2.35
N MET A 496 -15.34 -2.35 -2.60
CA MET A 496 -14.72 -1.54 -3.65
C MET A 496 -15.29 -1.90 -5.03
N LEU A 497 -15.32 -3.19 -5.36
CA LEU A 497 -15.84 -3.67 -6.64
C LEU A 497 -17.34 -3.37 -6.77
N LYS A 498 -18.12 -3.54 -5.69
CA LYS A 498 -19.54 -3.14 -5.64
C LYS A 498 -19.72 -1.65 -5.94
N LYS A 499 -18.93 -0.78 -5.31
CA LYS A 499 -18.93 0.66 -5.58
C LYS A 499 -18.63 0.96 -7.04
N LEU A 500 -17.57 0.37 -7.58
CA LEU A 500 -17.18 0.57 -8.98
C LEU A 500 -18.30 0.11 -9.93
N ALA A 501 -18.91 -1.05 -9.67
CA ALA A 501 -20.04 -1.58 -10.43
C ALA A 501 -21.22 -0.59 -10.42
N MET A 502 -21.63 -0.08 -9.26
CA MET A 502 -22.68 0.95 -9.14
C MET A 502 -22.33 2.22 -9.95
N CYS A 503 -21.12 2.73 -9.79
CA CYS A 503 -20.63 3.89 -10.54
C CYS A 503 -20.65 3.68 -12.06
N THR A 504 -20.46 2.45 -12.51
CA THR A 504 -20.53 2.11 -13.93
C THR A 504 -21.96 2.05 -14.42
N VAL A 505 -22.88 1.47 -13.65
CA VAL A 505 -24.30 1.49 -13.99
C VAL A 505 -24.77 2.93 -14.19
N TYR A 506 -24.40 3.84 -13.28
CA TYR A 506 -24.70 5.27 -13.45
C TYR A 506 -24.06 5.86 -14.70
N ARG A 507 -22.81 5.51 -15.01
CA ARG A 507 -22.14 5.96 -16.24
C ARG A 507 -22.88 5.47 -17.49
N VAL A 508 -23.24 4.19 -17.55
CA VAL A 508 -23.95 3.58 -18.69
C VAL A 508 -25.32 4.24 -18.87
N ALA A 509 -26.03 4.52 -17.79
CA ALA A 509 -27.31 5.23 -17.82
C ALA A 509 -27.22 6.68 -18.38
N THR A 510 -26.02 7.28 -18.38
CA THR A 510 -25.77 8.62 -18.93
C THR A 510 -25.18 8.63 -20.34
N LEU A 511 -24.96 7.47 -20.96
CA LEU A 511 -24.44 7.39 -22.33
C LEU A 511 -25.48 7.89 -23.33
N LEU A 512 -25.00 8.49 -24.43
CA LEU A 512 -25.87 8.86 -25.55
C LEU A 512 -26.54 7.61 -26.15
N ASP A 513 -27.76 7.76 -26.63
CA ASP A 513 -28.52 6.67 -27.28
C ASP A 513 -27.78 6.07 -28.50
N THR A 514 -26.89 6.86 -29.13
CA THR A 514 -26.05 6.45 -30.26
C THR A 514 -24.81 5.64 -29.85
N HIS A 515 -24.53 5.49 -28.56
CA HIS A 515 -23.35 4.78 -28.09
C HIS A 515 -23.47 3.26 -28.38
N PRO A 516 -22.44 2.58 -28.91
CA PRO A 516 -22.51 1.16 -29.27
C PRO A 516 -22.93 0.20 -28.14
N LEU A 517 -22.58 0.53 -26.89
CA LEU A 517 -23.06 -0.26 -25.73
C LEU A 517 -24.58 -0.15 -25.52
N CYS A 518 -25.19 0.98 -25.87
CA CYS A 518 -26.64 1.19 -25.72
C CYS A 518 -27.44 0.36 -26.71
N SER A 519 -26.91 0.11 -27.91
CA SER A 519 -27.53 -0.77 -28.91
C SER A 519 -27.44 -2.24 -28.50
N MET A 520 -26.36 -2.65 -27.83
CA MET A 520 -26.17 -4.02 -27.35
C MET A 520 -26.96 -4.34 -26.07
N LEU A 521 -27.12 -3.39 -25.15
CA LEU A 521 -27.75 -3.61 -23.84
C LEU A 521 -29.29 -3.48 -23.86
N GLY A 522 -29.88 -3.02 -24.98
CA GLY A 522 -31.32 -2.91 -25.17
C GLY A 522 -31.99 -1.77 -24.38
N LYS A 523 -32.96 -1.08 -25.00
CA LYS A 523 -33.65 0.12 -24.45
C LYS A 523 -34.47 -0.11 -23.16
N ARG A 524 -34.64 -1.36 -22.69
CA ARG A 524 -35.41 -1.68 -21.46
C ARG A 524 -34.65 -1.38 -20.15
N LEU A 525 -33.32 -1.35 -20.21
CA LEU A 525 -32.43 -1.09 -19.07
C LEU A 525 -32.19 0.40 -18.78
N LEU A 526 -32.26 1.23 -19.81
CA LEU A 526 -31.78 2.62 -19.78
C LEU A 526 -32.87 3.65 -19.38
N LYS A 527 -34.16 3.33 -19.53
CA LYS A 527 -35.26 4.29 -19.31
C LYS A 527 -36.05 4.12 -18.01
N ARG A 528 -35.75 3.10 -17.21
CA ARG A 528 -36.23 2.97 -15.84
C ARG A 528 -35.02 2.65 -14.99
N ALA A 529 -34.51 3.63 -14.25
CA ALA A 529 -33.63 3.37 -13.11
C ALA A 529 -34.42 2.72 -11.96
N LYS A 530 -35.14 1.63 -12.26
CA LYS A 530 -35.34 0.54 -11.31
C LYS A 530 -34.40 -0.55 -11.77
N LEU A 531 -33.56 -0.99 -10.84
CA LEU A 531 -32.66 -2.14 -10.90
C LEU A 531 -33.09 -3.10 -12.00
N HIS A 532 -32.19 -3.39 -12.94
CA HIS A 532 -32.36 -4.61 -13.73
C HIS A 532 -32.52 -5.76 -12.76
N ALA A 533 -33.32 -6.77 -13.11
CA ALA A 533 -33.64 -7.93 -12.28
C ALA A 533 -32.45 -8.85 -11.94
N CYS A 534 -31.22 -8.34 -12.00
CA CYS A 534 -29.98 -9.01 -11.59
C CYS A 534 -29.15 -8.11 -10.65
N SER A 535 -29.83 -7.28 -9.85
CA SER A 535 -29.20 -6.48 -8.80
C SER A 535 -30.07 -6.52 -7.54
N ALA A 536 -29.86 -7.61 -6.78
CA ALA A 536 -30.33 -7.93 -5.43
C ALA A 536 -31.85 -7.96 -5.20
N ASP A 537 -32.39 -9.17 -5.07
CA ASP A 537 -33.24 -9.50 -3.93
C ASP A 537 -32.32 -10.12 -2.86
N LEU A 538 -31.88 -9.30 -1.90
CA LEU A 538 -31.21 -9.73 -0.67
C LEU A 538 -32.11 -9.39 0.52
N ASP A 539 -33.37 -9.75 0.42
CA ASP A 539 -34.33 -9.79 1.52
C ASP A 539 -35.10 -11.12 1.44
N ASP A 540 -34.45 -12.24 1.79
CA ASP A 540 -35.16 -13.45 2.22
C ASP A 540 -34.43 -14.10 3.43
N PRO A 541 -35.04 -14.11 4.62
CA PRO A 541 -34.52 -14.77 5.82
C PRO A 541 -34.58 -16.32 5.80
N SER A 542 -34.91 -16.97 4.69
CA SER A 542 -35.19 -18.42 4.67
C SER A 542 -33.97 -19.35 4.65
N TYR A 543 -32.72 -18.87 4.54
CA TYR A 543 -31.54 -19.75 4.54
C TYR A 543 -30.96 -20.00 5.95
N VAL A 544 -31.82 -20.44 6.86
CA VAL A 544 -31.44 -21.15 8.09
C VAL A 544 -32.43 -22.29 8.28
N ARG A 545 -32.12 -23.48 7.75
CA ARG A 545 -32.36 -24.82 8.34
C ARG A 545 -32.09 -25.93 7.33
N GLU A 546 -31.81 -27.11 7.88
CA GLU A 546 -31.71 -28.43 7.22
C GLU A 546 -30.35 -28.79 6.58
N SER A 547 -29.37 -28.99 7.46
CA SER A 547 -28.37 -30.05 7.29
C SER A 547 -28.50 -31.07 8.43
N GLN A 548 -29.60 -31.82 8.46
CA GLN A 548 -29.72 -33.10 9.14
C GLN A 548 -30.67 -34.01 8.35
N GLU A 549 -30.32 -35.29 8.29
CA GLU A 549 -31.11 -36.44 7.81
C GLU A 549 -31.11 -36.75 6.31
N HIS A 550 -30.19 -37.62 5.87
CA HIS A 550 -30.52 -39.03 5.57
C HIS A 550 -29.28 -39.78 5.01
N CYS A 551 -28.65 -40.57 5.88
CA CYS A 551 -27.96 -41.80 5.49
C CYS A 551 -29.01 -42.90 5.29
N HIS A 552 -28.65 -43.88 4.43
CA HIS A 552 -29.41 -45.08 4.00
C HIS A 552 -30.46 -44.81 2.90
N GLY A 553 -30.50 -45.54 1.78
CA GLY A 553 -29.76 -46.71 1.32
C GLY A 553 -30.54 -47.34 0.14
N GLY A 554 -29.86 -48.09 -0.73
CA GLY A 554 -30.50 -49.02 -1.67
C GLY A 554 -30.10 -48.84 -3.13
N GLY A 555 -29.14 -49.66 -3.58
CA GLY A 555 -28.67 -49.77 -4.95
C GLY A 555 -27.30 -50.44 -4.99
#